data_AF-A0A2E8AL61-F1
#
_entry.id   AF-A0A2E8AL61-F1
#
_cell.length_a   1.000
_cell.length_b   1.000
_cell.length_c   1.000
_cell.angle_alpha   90.00
_cell.angle_beta   90.00
_cell.angle_gamma   90.00
#
_symmetry.space_group_name_H-M   'P 1'
#
loop_
_entity.id
_entity.type
_entity.pdbx_description
1 polymer ?
#
loop_
_entity_poly.entity_id
_entity_poly.type
_entity_poly.pdbx_seq_one_letter_code
_entity_poly.pdbx_strand_id
1 'polypeptide(L)'
;MRSEPTIKELIISIRSFLENLNLEISPNANKHIDTLKNINQIDDLKINEIIEFINNDLILNLTGHDRFYAFVARNSLQIIQREINLINDYEEKEIIRLEKLLNEKGNIKDLNKILCKRISDKELDRDDNELKDHLIRTTMAKLSIDQPNYSGYLKAIKDEYSQD
;
A
#
# COMPACT_ATOMS: atom_id res chain seq x y z
N MET A 1 -19.95 2.85 3.79
CA MET A 1 -18.67 2.16 3.49
C MET A 1 -17.86 2.11 4.77
N ARG A 2 -17.26 0.97 5.13
CA ARG A 2 -16.20 0.98 6.13
C ARG A 2 -14.99 1.69 5.51
N SER A 3 -14.34 2.56 6.26
CA SER A 3 -13.07 3.17 5.85
C SER A 3 -12.02 2.08 5.64
N GLU A 4 -11.09 2.30 4.72
CA GLU A 4 -9.90 1.44 4.61
C GLU A 4 -9.13 1.47 5.94
N PRO A 5 -8.60 0.31 6.38
CA PRO A 5 -7.83 0.25 7.61
C PRO A 5 -6.54 1.07 7.44
N THR A 6 -6.24 1.90 8.43
CA THR A 6 -4.98 2.64 8.49
C THR A 6 -3.79 1.68 8.63
N ILE A 7 -2.58 2.12 8.25
CA ILE A 7 -1.33 1.39 8.50
C ILE A 7 -1.25 0.94 9.98
N LYS A 8 -1.62 1.83 10.90
CA LYS A 8 -1.61 1.54 12.34
C LYS A 8 -2.55 0.40 12.72
N GLU A 9 -3.76 0.37 12.17
CA GLU A 9 -4.75 -0.69 12.42
C GLU A 9 -4.30 -2.02 11.80
N LEU A 10 -3.68 -2.00 10.61
CA LEU A 10 -3.10 -3.18 9.99
C LEU A 10 -1.97 -3.75 10.84
N ILE A 11 -1.06 -2.91 11.31
CA ILE A 11 0.06 -3.34 12.18
C ILE A 11 -0.46 -3.95 13.49
N ILE A 12 -1.44 -3.31 14.13
CA ILE A 12 -2.06 -3.85 15.35
C ILE A 12 -2.66 -5.24 15.05
N SER A 13 -3.40 -5.39 13.95
CA SER A 13 -4.04 -6.64 13.58
C SER A 13 -3.02 -7.76 13.31
N ILE A 14 -1.94 -7.44 12.59
CA ILE A 14 -0.85 -8.37 12.28
C ILE A 14 -0.12 -8.78 13.56
N ARG A 15 0.18 -7.81 14.44
CA ARG A 15 0.78 -8.07 15.73
C ARG A 15 -0.10 -9.01 16.58
N SER A 16 -1.40 -8.72 16.70
CA SER A 16 -2.32 -9.57 17.45
C SER A 16 -2.45 -10.98 16.86
N PHE A 17 -2.45 -11.12 15.54
CA PHE A 17 -2.39 -12.44 14.90
C PHE A 17 -1.13 -13.21 15.33
N LEU A 18 0.03 -12.58 15.22
CA LEU A 18 1.32 -13.21 15.53
C LEU A 18 1.48 -13.53 17.03
N GLU A 19 0.92 -12.71 17.93
CA GLU A 19 0.90 -12.95 19.38
C GLU A 19 0.00 -14.15 19.76
N ASN A 20 -1.06 -14.40 19.01
CA ASN A 20 -2.01 -15.49 19.28
C ASN A 20 -1.61 -16.82 18.62
N LEU A 21 -0.57 -16.83 17.78
CA LEU A 21 -0.07 -18.07 17.21
C LEU A 21 0.58 -18.93 18.29
N ASN A 22 0.04 -20.13 18.49
CA ASN A 22 0.62 -21.11 19.41
C ASN A 22 1.81 -21.81 18.73
N LEU A 23 2.97 -21.17 18.72
CA LEU A 23 4.17 -21.65 18.03
C LEU A 23 5.02 -22.59 18.91
N GLU A 24 4.55 -23.82 19.15
CA GLU A 24 5.39 -24.89 19.74
C GLU A 24 6.41 -25.48 18.73
N ILE A 25 6.54 -24.93 17.51
CA ILE A 25 7.11 -25.66 16.35
C ILE A 25 8.40 -25.04 15.75
N SER A 26 9.02 -23.99 16.32
CA SER A 26 10.35 -23.56 15.82
C SER A 26 11.25 -22.94 16.90
N PRO A 27 12.51 -23.42 17.06
CA PRO A 27 13.50 -22.83 17.97
C PRO A 27 13.75 -21.34 17.74
N ASN A 28 13.50 -20.83 16.52
CA ASN A 28 13.72 -19.43 16.16
C ASN A 28 12.47 -18.55 16.24
N ALA A 29 11.27 -19.12 16.41
CA ALA A 29 10.01 -18.37 16.43
C ALA A 29 10.00 -17.29 17.52
N ASN A 30 10.53 -17.58 18.70
CA ASN A 30 10.58 -16.64 19.83
C ASN A 30 11.42 -15.39 19.53
N LYS A 31 12.55 -15.54 18.81
CA LYS A 31 13.41 -14.41 18.44
C LYS A 31 12.68 -13.41 17.53
N HIS A 32 11.94 -13.92 16.54
CA HIS A 32 11.18 -13.07 15.62
C HIS A 32 9.90 -12.51 16.25
N ILE A 33 9.24 -13.26 17.13
CA ILE A 33 8.14 -12.76 17.97
C ILE A 33 8.62 -11.56 18.83
N ASP A 34 9.84 -11.59 19.36
CA ASP A 34 10.37 -10.46 20.13
C ASP A 34 10.72 -9.25 19.27
N THR A 35 11.22 -9.43 18.03
CA THR A 35 11.35 -8.33 17.06
C THR A 35 9.98 -7.70 16.74
N LEU A 36 8.95 -8.53 16.59
CA LEU A 36 7.56 -8.13 16.35
C LEU A 36 6.94 -7.35 17.52
N LYS A 37 7.22 -7.75 18.77
CA LYS A 37 6.79 -7.02 19.98
C LYS A 37 7.36 -5.61 20.07
N ASN A 38 8.50 -5.37 19.42
CA ASN A 38 9.23 -4.10 19.45
C ASN A 38 9.04 -3.23 18.20
N ILE A 39 8.06 -3.56 17.34
CA ILE A 39 7.77 -2.81 16.09
C ILE A 39 7.21 -1.39 16.32
N ASN A 40 7.21 -0.91 17.57
CA ASN A 40 6.67 0.38 17.98
C ASN A 40 7.30 1.59 17.24
N GLN A 41 8.41 1.38 16.52
CA GLN A 41 8.95 2.31 15.52
C GLN A 41 9.12 1.55 14.19
N ILE A 42 8.29 1.92 13.23
CA ILE A 42 8.22 1.34 11.89
C ILE A 42 9.41 1.87 11.10
N ASP A 43 10.43 1.04 10.90
CA ASP A 43 11.45 1.27 9.88
C ASP A 43 11.38 0.15 8.84
N ASP A 44 11.77 0.49 7.60
CA ASP A 44 11.69 -0.41 6.45
C ASP A 44 12.45 -1.74 6.68
N LEU A 45 13.59 -1.67 7.38
CA LEU A 45 14.42 -2.82 7.72
C LEU A 45 13.67 -3.83 8.59
N LYS A 46 13.01 -3.38 9.67
CA LYS A 46 12.21 -4.27 10.53
C LYS A 46 11.05 -4.89 9.80
N ILE A 47 10.36 -4.14 8.93
CA ILE A 47 9.28 -4.70 8.11
C ILE A 47 9.82 -5.84 7.24
N ASN A 48 10.96 -5.61 6.59
CA ASN A 48 11.59 -6.62 5.74
C ASN A 48 11.98 -7.88 6.52
N GLU A 49 12.59 -7.74 7.70
CA GLU A 49 12.93 -8.88 8.57
C GLU A 49 11.71 -9.73 8.92
N ILE A 50 10.57 -9.10 9.17
CA ILE A 50 9.32 -9.80 9.49
C ILE A 50 8.75 -10.50 8.26
N ILE A 51 8.75 -9.84 7.09
CA ILE A 51 8.31 -10.44 5.84
C ILE A 51 9.10 -11.72 5.56
N GLU A 52 10.43 -11.67 5.72
CA GLU A 52 11.31 -12.82 5.53
C GLU A 52 11.02 -13.95 6.53
N PHE A 53 10.82 -13.63 7.82
CA PHE A 53 10.40 -14.62 8.81
C PHE A 53 9.05 -15.26 8.46
N ILE A 54 8.07 -14.46 8.03
CA ILE A 54 6.75 -15.00 7.67
C ILE A 54 6.88 -15.97 6.48
N ASN A 55 7.69 -15.60 5.47
CA ASN A 55 7.93 -16.41 4.28
C ASN A 55 8.69 -17.70 4.55
N ASN A 56 9.84 -17.58 5.22
CA ASN A 56 10.84 -18.64 5.29
C ASN A 56 10.60 -19.57 6.48
N ASP A 57 9.83 -19.16 7.48
CA ASP A 57 9.58 -19.96 8.69
C ASP A 57 8.08 -20.23 8.92
N LEU A 58 7.25 -19.19 9.08
CA LEU A 58 5.84 -19.35 9.47
C LEU A 58 5.01 -20.11 8.44
N ILE A 59 4.99 -19.62 7.19
CA ILE A 59 4.13 -20.17 6.14
C ILE A 59 4.46 -21.65 5.84
N LEU A 60 5.71 -22.07 6.06
CA LEU A 60 6.15 -23.45 5.85
C LEU A 60 5.65 -24.40 6.95
N ASN A 61 5.50 -23.89 8.17
CA ASN A 61 5.14 -24.70 9.35
C ASN A 61 3.66 -24.59 9.73
N LEU A 62 2.94 -23.60 9.22
CA LEU A 62 1.51 -23.43 9.44
C LEU A 62 0.67 -24.16 8.40
N THR A 63 -0.55 -24.55 8.78
CA THR A 63 -1.55 -25.12 7.88
C THR A 63 -2.91 -24.47 8.07
N GLY A 64 -3.86 -24.74 7.16
CA GLY A 64 -5.23 -24.26 7.28
C GLY A 64 -5.34 -22.75 7.45
N HIS A 65 -6.10 -22.34 8.46
CA HIS A 65 -6.48 -20.95 8.72
C HIS A 65 -5.28 -20.06 9.06
N ASP A 66 -4.37 -20.53 9.92
CA ASP A 66 -3.22 -19.76 10.36
C ASP A 66 -2.25 -19.51 9.19
N ARG A 67 -2.09 -20.50 8.30
CA ARG A 67 -1.28 -20.33 7.09
C ARG A 67 -1.85 -19.26 6.17
N PHE A 68 -3.17 -19.24 6.02
CA PHE A 68 -3.86 -18.21 5.24
C PHE A 68 -3.62 -16.82 5.83
N TYR A 69 -3.79 -16.65 7.14
CA TYR A 69 -3.53 -15.37 7.78
C TYR A 69 -2.05 -14.95 7.73
N ALA A 70 -1.11 -15.89 7.78
CA ALA A 70 0.30 -15.57 7.56
C ALA A 70 0.54 -14.99 6.16
N PHE A 71 -0.09 -15.55 5.11
CA PHE A 71 -0.05 -14.94 3.77
C PHE A 71 -0.65 -13.54 3.73
N VAL A 72 -1.79 -13.33 4.39
CA VAL A 72 -2.43 -12.01 4.47
C VAL A 72 -1.54 -11.01 5.19
N ALA A 73 -0.98 -11.38 6.35
CA ALA A 73 -0.08 -10.54 7.13
C ALA A 73 1.17 -10.14 6.31
N ARG A 74 1.79 -11.10 5.63
CA ARG A 74 2.93 -10.83 4.73
C ARG A 74 2.56 -9.85 3.63
N ASN A 75 1.46 -10.10 2.91
CA ASN A 75 1.06 -9.24 1.79
C ASN A 75 0.75 -7.82 2.28
N SER A 76 0.09 -7.68 3.43
CA SER A 76 -0.17 -6.38 4.06
C SER A 76 1.12 -5.65 4.47
N LEU A 77 2.11 -6.36 5.05
CA LEU A 77 3.41 -5.77 5.37
C LEU A 77 4.15 -5.30 4.12
N GLN A 78 4.07 -6.06 3.03
CA GLN A 78 4.66 -5.67 1.74
C GLN A 78 4.02 -4.40 1.17
N ILE A 79 2.71 -4.21 1.34
CA ILE A 79 2.03 -2.96 0.95
C ILE A 79 2.54 -1.80 1.82
N ILE A 80 2.52 -1.97 3.14
CA ILE A 80 3.00 -0.96 4.10
C ILE A 80 4.45 -0.56 3.79
N GLN A 81 5.30 -1.54 3.47
CA GLN A 81 6.70 -1.31 3.10
C GLN A 81 6.82 -0.38 1.90
N ARG A 82 6.07 -0.66 0.82
CA ARG A 82 6.07 0.18 -0.38
C ARG A 82 5.47 1.55 -0.10
N GLU A 83 4.41 1.63 0.68
CA GLU A 83 3.76 2.88 1.05
C GLU A 83 4.74 3.81 1.78
N ILE A 84 5.44 3.32 2.80
CA ILE A 84 6.44 4.12 3.55
C ILE A 84 7.54 4.65 2.66
N ASN A 85 7.95 3.88 1.65
CA ASN A 85 9.06 4.23 0.77
C ASN A 85 8.65 5.15 -0.39
N LEU A 86 7.39 5.10 -0.84
CA LEU A 86 6.97 5.73 -2.11
C LEU A 86 5.87 6.79 -1.95
N ILE A 87 5.05 6.75 -0.90
CA ILE A 87 3.82 7.55 -0.83
C ILE A 87 4.09 9.06 -0.88
N ASN A 88 5.13 9.53 -0.17
CA ASN A 88 5.43 10.96 -0.12
C ASN A 88 5.82 11.51 -1.51
N ASP A 89 6.64 10.77 -2.26
CA ASP A 89 7.04 11.16 -3.62
C ASP A 89 5.83 11.19 -4.57
N TYR A 90 4.95 10.19 -4.47
CA TYR A 90 3.71 10.16 -5.27
C TYR A 90 2.74 11.27 -4.89
N GLU A 91 2.57 11.58 -3.60
CA GLU A 91 1.71 12.68 -3.15
C GLU A 91 2.23 14.04 -3.63
N GLU A 92 3.54 14.28 -3.56
CA GLU A 92 4.16 15.51 -4.07
C GLU A 92 3.92 15.67 -5.58
N LYS A 93 4.15 14.61 -6.36
CA LYS A 93 3.90 14.59 -7.81
C LYS A 93 2.42 14.77 -8.13
N GLU A 94 1.52 14.12 -7.38
CA GLU A 94 0.08 14.26 -7.55
C GLU A 94 -0.39 15.68 -7.28
N ILE A 95 0.07 16.30 -6.20
CA ILE A 95 -0.24 17.70 -5.86
C ILE A 95 0.20 18.61 -7.01
N ILE A 96 1.44 18.50 -7.50
CA ILE A 96 1.94 19.32 -8.61
C ILE A 96 1.03 19.21 -9.84
N ARG A 97 0.61 17.99 -10.21
CA ARG A 97 -0.31 17.78 -11.34
C ARG A 97 -1.69 18.36 -11.08
N LEU A 98 -2.24 18.18 -9.89
CA LEU A 98 -3.56 18.71 -9.52
C LEU A 98 -3.55 20.24 -9.50
N GLU A 99 -2.53 20.86 -8.93
CA GLU A 99 -2.43 22.33 -8.90
C GLU A 99 -2.34 22.90 -10.31
N LYS A 100 -1.61 22.24 -11.21
CA LYS A 100 -1.54 22.62 -12.62
C LYS A 100 -2.91 22.46 -13.32
N LEU A 101 -3.55 21.30 -13.18
CA LEU A 101 -4.81 20.98 -13.84
C LEU A 101 -5.98 21.88 -13.37
N LEU A 102 -5.99 22.20 -12.07
CA LEU A 102 -7.07 22.96 -11.46
C LEU A 102 -6.79 24.46 -11.42
N ASN A 103 -5.54 24.88 -11.61
CA ASN A 103 -5.07 26.24 -11.37
C ASN A 103 -5.42 26.74 -9.96
N GLU A 104 -5.26 25.86 -8.97
CA GLU A 104 -5.58 26.06 -7.55
C GLU A 104 -4.47 25.48 -6.70
N LYS A 105 -4.22 26.03 -5.52
CA LYS A 105 -3.25 25.47 -4.56
C LYS A 105 -3.93 24.77 -3.41
N GLY A 106 -3.32 23.72 -2.87
CA GLY A 106 -3.88 23.05 -1.70
C GLY A 106 -3.25 21.72 -1.35
N ASN A 107 -3.84 21.06 -0.37
CA ASN A 107 -3.50 19.67 -0.05
C ASN A 107 -4.22 18.72 -1.01
N ILE A 108 -3.68 17.51 -1.14
CA ILE A 108 -4.19 16.44 -2.02
C ILE A 108 -5.69 16.17 -1.83
N LYS A 109 -6.19 16.20 -0.59
CA LYS A 109 -7.60 15.89 -0.26
C LYS A 109 -8.55 16.95 -0.77
N ASP A 110 -8.21 18.22 -0.62
CA ASP A 110 -9.06 19.33 -1.07
C ASP A 110 -8.98 19.51 -2.59
N LEU A 111 -7.80 19.35 -3.18
CA LEU A 111 -7.63 19.35 -4.64
C LEU A 111 -8.44 18.21 -5.30
N ASN A 112 -8.40 16.99 -4.74
CA ASN A 112 -9.22 15.88 -5.23
C ASN A 112 -10.73 16.14 -5.14
N LYS A 113 -11.21 16.83 -4.09
CA LYS A 113 -12.63 17.23 -4.02
C LYS A 113 -13.00 18.23 -5.13
N ILE A 114 -12.13 19.20 -5.40
CA ILE A 114 -12.32 20.17 -6.47
C ILE A 114 -12.35 19.45 -7.82
N LEU A 115 -11.40 18.55 -8.08
CA LEU A 115 -11.36 17.73 -9.29
C LEU A 115 -12.69 16.97 -9.48
N CYS A 116 -13.13 16.23 -8.46
CA CYS A 116 -14.40 15.50 -8.50
C CYS A 116 -15.59 16.42 -8.79
N LYS A 117 -15.64 17.60 -8.17
CA LYS A 117 -16.69 18.59 -8.42
C LYS A 117 -16.68 19.08 -9.86
N ARG A 118 -15.51 19.48 -10.40
CA ARG A 118 -15.38 19.97 -11.78
C ARG A 118 -15.72 18.89 -12.82
N ILE A 119 -15.37 17.63 -12.57
CA ILE A 119 -15.79 16.50 -13.41
C ILE A 119 -17.32 16.33 -13.35
N SER A 120 -17.91 16.34 -12.16
CA SER A 120 -19.36 16.21 -11.96
C SER A 120 -20.14 17.33 -12.66
N ASP A 121 -19.63 18.55 -12.58
CA ASP A 121 -20.24 19.75 -13.16
C ASP A 121 -19.93 19.88 -14.68
N LYS A 122 -19.18 18.95 -15.27
CA LYS A 122 -18.72 18.93 -16.68
C LYS A 122 -17.87 20.15 -17.06
N GLU A 123 -17.20 20.77 -16.08
CA GLU A 123 -16.23 21.83 -16.30
C GLU A 123 -14.89 21.29 -16.82
N LEU A 124 -14.60 20.02 -16.54
CA LEU A 124 -13.51 19.27 -17.14
C LEU A 124 -14.06 18.22 -18.09
N ASP A 125 -13.64 18.29 -19.35
CA ASP A 125 -14.03 17.31 -20.36
C ASP A 125 -13.34 15.97 -20.08
N ARG A 126 -14.07 14.87 -20.22
CA ARG A 126 -13.50 13.52 -20.15
C ARG A 126 -12.45 13.31 -21.23
N ASP A 127 -12.54 14.03 -22.35
CA ASP A 127 -11.58 13.95 -23.44
C ASP A 127 -10.32 14.80 -23.28
N ASP A 128 -10.23 15.58 -22.19
CA ASP A 128 -9.05 16.32 -21.82
C ASP A 128 -7.84 15.39 -21.57
N ASN A 129 -6.74 15.63 -22.30
CA ASN A 129 -5.55 14.79 -22.24
C ASN A 129 -4.78 14.97 -20.91
N GLU A 130 -4.79 16.16 -20.31
CA GLU A 130 -4.12 16.40 -19.03
C GLU A 130 -4.88 15.71 -17.89
N LEU A 131 -6.22 15.72 -17.93
CA LEU A 131 -7.06 14.96 -17.02
C LEU A 131 -6.80 13.45 -17.14
N LYS A 132 -6.79 12.91 -18.37
CA LYS A 132 -6.52 11.49 -18.62
C LYS A 132 -5.14 11.09 -18.09
N ASP A 133 -4.11 11.87 -18.39
CA ASP A 133 -2.74 11.61 -17.93
C ASP A 133 -2.65 11.64 -16.40
N HIS A 134 -3.26 12.63 -15.75
CA HIS A 134 -3.33 12.70 -14.29
C HIS A 134 -3.98 11.44 -13.69
N LEU A 135 -5.16 11.04 -14.17
CA LEU A 135 -5.87 9.87 -13.66
C LEU A 135 -5.08 8.57 -13.88
N ILE A 136 -4.42 8.43 -15.03
CA ILE A 136 -3.56 7.27 -15.32
C ILE A 136 -2.39 7.24 -14.34
N ARG A 137 -1.63 8.32 -14.19
CA ARG A 137 -0.47 8.39 -13.30
C ARG A 137 -0.84 8.08 -11.85
N THR A 138 -1.90 8.71 -11.34
CA THR A 138 -2.39 8.45 -9.98
C THR A 138 -2.83 7.00 -9.79
N THR A 139 -3.45 6.40 -10.81
CA THR A 139 -3.82 4.97 -10.76
C THR A 139 -2.59 4.07 -10.78
N MET A 140 -1.60 4.35 -11.63
CA MET A 140 -0.37 3.57 -11.73
C MET A 140 0.47 3.65 -10.46
N ALA A 141 0.57 4.83 -9.84
CA ALA A 141 1.22 5.04 -8.55
C ALA A 141 0.54 4.24 -7.43
N LYS A 142 -0.79 4.24 -7.35
CA LYS A 142 -1.51 3.40 -6.36
C LYS A 142 -1.30 1.91 -6.61
N LEU A 143 -1.38 1.47 -7.85
CA LEU A 143 -1.20 0.06 -8.19
C LEU A 143 0.22 -0.44 -7.92
N SER A 144 1.25 0.40 -8.10
CA SER A 144 2.63 0.03 -7.77
C SER A 144 2.82 -0.25 -6.27
N ILE A 145 2.07 0.44 -5.41
CA ILE A 145 2.04 0.22 -3.95
C ILE A 145 1.15 -0.97 -3.60
N ASP A 146 -0.12 -0.96 -4.01
CA ASP A 146 -1.09 -1.94 -3.51
C ASP A 146 -0.91 -3.31 -4.13
N GLN A 147 -0.68 -3.36 -5.46
CA GLN A 147 -0.77 -4.58 -6.25
C GLN A 147 0.26 -4.59 -7.41
N PRO A 148 1.57 -4.55 -7.13
CA PRO A 148 2.61 -4.45 -8.17
C PRO A 148 2.65 -5.65 -9.13
N ASN A 149 2.03 -6.77 -8.76
CA ASN A 149 1.95 -7.98 -9.58
C ASN A 149 0.56 -8.18 -10.22
N TYR A 150 -0.36 -7.22 -10.07
CA TYR A 150 -1.66 -7.29 -10.73
C TYR A 150 -1.48 -7.29 -12.24
N SER A 151 -2.13 -8.24 -12.92
CA SER A 151 -1.97 -8.42 -14.36
C SER A 151 -2.34 -7.18 -15.17
N GLY A 152 -3.35 -6.40 -14.73
CA GLY A 152 -3.71 -5.13 -15.36
C GLY A 152 -2.62 -4.07 -15.23
N TYR A 153 -1.98 -3.96 -14.06
CA TYR A 153 -0.84 -3.07 -13.85
C TYR A 153 0.33 -3.48 -14.74
N LEU A 154 0.72 -4.75 -14.71
CA LEU A 154 1.82 -5.27 -15.54
C LEU A 154 1.57 -5.07 -17.04
N LYS A 155 0.31 -5.22 -17.48
CA LYS A 155 -0.10 -4.96 -18.86
C LYS A 155 0.03 -3.47 -19.21
N ALA A 156 -0.41 -2.57 -18.32
CA ALA A 156 -0.27 -1.13 -18.52
C ALA A 156 1.20 -0.68 -18.59
N ILE A 157 2.09 -1.25 -17.77
CA ILE A 157 3.54 -1.03 -17.86
C ILE A 157 4.06 -1.46 -19.23
N LYS A 158 3.69 -2.67 -19.68
CA LYS A 158 4.09 -3.20 -21.00
C LYS A 158 3.57 -2.34 -22.17
N ASP A 159 2.41 -1.74 -22.01
CA ASP A 159 1.79 -0.86 -22.99
C ASP A 159 2.25 0.61 -22.84
N GLU A 160 3.27 0.87 -22.01
CA GLU A 160 3.92 2.17 -21.85
C GLU A 160 2.99 3.28 -21.35
N TYR A 161 2.04 2.92 -20.48
CA TYR A 161 1.20 3.91 -19.80
C TYR A 161 2.05 4.84 -18.93
N SER A 162 1.63 6.10 -18.83
CA SER A 162 2.27 7.12 -18.00
C SER A 162 2.46 6.66 -16.55
N GLN A 163 3.67 6.88 -16.03
CA GLN A 163 4.09 6.53 -14.67
C GLN A 163 4.77 7.72 -14.01
N ASP A 164 4.73 7.75 -12.69
CA ASP A 164 5.40 8.74 -11.85
C ASP A 164 6.80 8.31 -11.40
#